data_AF-M5RTT5-F1
#
_entry.id   AF-M5RTT5-F1
#
_cell.length_a   1.000
_cell.length_b   1.000
_cell.length_c   1.000
_cell.angle_alpha   90.00
_cell.angle_beta   90.00
_cell.angle_gamma   90.00
#
_symmetry.space_group_name_H-M   'P 1'
#
loop_
_entity.id
_entity.type
_entity.pdbx_description
1 polymer ?
#
loop_
_entity_poly.entity_id
_entity_poly.type
_entity_poly.pdbx_seq_one_letter_code
_entity_poly.pdbx_strand_id
1 'polypeptide(L)'
;MASVFAVMNRSPPPAYRSRYPNEKMNAALKFIASATIIALIGAAAFCWTHGIRSTRDLHNYREMTACQHPVVESLADGKVFDGMPESNLLSLHTPKWTETYGCYSTFGFTPQGYDYVTVSTVNNRVCSAHAGSCTWRWTYFASTPSDVLDTVHAIESLTKVIEQTPNTENVLRPLLVAEYAKLGLHPQANPNDGG
;
A
#
# COMPACT_ATOMS: atom_id res chain seq x y z
N MET A 1 -94.35 22.08 -34.88
CA MET A 1 -94.80 20.79 -34.33
C MET A 1 -93.57 19.95 -33.98
N ALA A 2 -93.59 19.41 -32.76
CA ALA A 2 -92.78 18.33 -32.19
C ALA A 2 -91.24 18.44 -32.20
N SER A 3 -90.72 18.85 -31.05
CA SER A 3 -89.37 18.57 -30.54
C SER A 3 -89.11 17.07 -30.41
N VAL A 4 -87.91 16.62 -30.80
CA VAL A 4 -87.34 15.33 -30.42
C VAL A 4 -85.87 15.55 -30.02
N PHE A 5 -85.63 15.88 -28.74
CA PHE A 5 -84.30 15.83 -28.13
C PHE A 5 -84.16 14.49 -27.41
N ALA A 6 -83.58 13.50 -28.10
CA ALA A 6 -83.18 12.24 -27.49
C ALA A 6 -81.89 12.46 -26.68
N VAL A 7 -82.04 12.71 -25.38
CA VAL A 7 -80.94 12.74 -24.42
C VAL A 7 -80.42 11.31 -24.23
N MET A 8 -79.31 10.98 -24.89
CA MET A 8 -78.56 9.74 -24.65
C MET A 8 -77.95 9.77 -23.25
N ASN A 9 -78.57 9.05 -22.32
CA ASN A 9 -78.05 8.79 -20.99
C ASN A 9 -76.88 7.79 -21.08
N ARG A 10 -75.65 8.29 -21.28
CA ARG A 10 -74.44 7.46 -21.29
C ARG A 10 -73.96 7.27 -19.84
N SER A 11 -73.97 6.02 -19.37
CA SER A 11 -73.39 5.65 -18.07
C SER A 11 -71.93 6.12 -17.99
N PRO A 12 -71.48 6.71 -16.87
CA PRO A 12 -70.09 7.11 -16.70
C PRO A 12 -69.18 5.88 -16.81
N PRO A 13 -68.00 6.01 -17.45
CA PRO A 13 -67.04 4.91 -17.53
C PRO A 13 -66.64 4.48 -16.10
N PRO A 14 -66.41 3.18 -15.87
CA PRO A 14 -65.99 2.70 -14.55
C PRO A 14 -64.70 3.41 -14.14
N ALA A 15 -64.71 4.00 -12.95
CA ALA A 15 -63.54 4.66 -12.38
C ALA A 15 -62.37 3.66 -12.38
N TYR A 16 -61.32 3.98 -13.14
CA TYR A 16 -60.09 3.22 -13.17
C TYR A 16 -59.42 3.36 -11.80
N ARG A 17 -59.82 2.54 -10.83
CA ARG A 17 -59.11 2.39 -9.55
C ARG A 17 -57.73 1.85 -9.92
N SER A 18 -56.74 2.74 -9.92
CA SER A 18 -55.33 2.40 -9.86
C SER A 18 -55.13 1.51 -8.62
N ARG A 19 -55.26 0.21 -8.81
CA ARG A 19 -55.13 -0.83 -7.79
C ARG A 19 -53.70 -1.37 -7.87
N TYR A 20 -52.72 -0.47 -7.93
CA TYR A 20 -51.32 -0.83 -7.75
C TYR A 20 -50.86 -0.49 -6.33
N PRO A 21 -50.06 -1.37 -5.70
CA PRO A 21 -49.88 -1.45 -4.27
C PRO A 21 -48.77 -0.49 -3.83
N ASN A 22 -49.09 0.80 -3.70
CA ASN A 22 -48.14 1.83 -3.30
C ASN A 22 -47.36 1.48 -2.01
N GLU A 23 -47.98 0.74 -1.08
CA GLU A 23 -47.32 0.31 0.17
C GLU A 23 -46.19 -0.70 -0.04
N LYS A 24 -46.40 -1.70 -0.91
CA LYS A 24 -45.38 -2.73 -1.19
C LYS A 24 -44.20 -2.16 -1.97
N MET A 25 -44.49 -1.24 -2.90
CA MET A 25 -43.45 -0.55 -3.68
C MET A 25 -42.59 0.34 -2.79
N ASN A 26 -43.19 1.05 -1.82
CA ASN A 26 -42.46 1.88 -0.87
C ASN A 26 -41.57 1.07 0.08
N ALA A 27 -42.03 -0.09 0.54
CA ALA A 27 -41.23 -0.98 1.38
C ALA A 27 -40.02 -1.55 0.62
N ALA A 28 -40.23 -2.00 -0.63
CA ALA A 28 -39.15 -2.51 -1.47
C ALA A 28 -38.10 -1.43 -1.79
N LEU A 29 -38.53 -0.22 -2.14
CA LEU A 29 -37.63 0.91 -2.40
C LEU A 29 -36.78 1.26 -1.17
N LYS A 30 -37.40 1.31 0.02
CA LYS A 30 -36.68 1.56 1.29
C LYS A 30 -35.66 0.48 1.59
N PHE A 31 -36.01 -0.79 1.35
CA PHE A 31 -35.08 -1.90 1.55
C PHE A 31 -33.87 -1.80 0.61
N ILE A 32 -34.10 -1.59 -0.69
CA ILE A 32 -33.02 -1.42 -1.68
C ILE A 32 -32.14 -0.21 -1.31
N ALA A 33 -32.74 0.92 -0.98
CA ALA A 33 -32.00 2.11 -0.58
C ALA A 33 -31.13 1.85 0.66
N SER A 34 -31.69 1.19 1.67
CA SER A 34 -30.95 0.85 2.90
C SER A 34 -29.80 -0.11 2.62
N ALA A 35 -30.04 -1.17 1.83
CA ALA A 35 -29.01 -2.13 1.43
C ALA A 35 -27.88 -1.46 0.65
N THR A 36 -28.21 -0.56 -0.28
CA THR A 36 -27.22 0.22 -1.04
C THR A 36 -26.39 1.11 -0.13
N ILE A 37 -27.02 1.82 0.81
CA ILE A 37 -26.28 2.68 1.76
C ILE A 37 -25.31 1.84 2.61
N ILE A 38 -25.76 0.70 3.13
CA ILE A 38 -24.90 -0.21 3.91
C ILE A 38 -23.73 -0.70 3.06
N ALA A 39 -23.97 -1.09 1.81
CA ALA A 39 -22.91 -1.53 0.90
C ALA A 39 -21.89 -0.42 0.61
N LEU A 40 -22.35 0.82 0.41
CA LEU A 40 -21.48 1.97 0.17
C LEU A 40 -20.63 2.31 1.41
N ILE A 41 -21.22 2.27 2.61
CA ILE A 41 -20.47 2.47 3.87
C ILE A 41 -19.43 1.36 4.03
N GLY A 42 -19.79 0.10 3.79
CA GLY A 42 -18.86 -1.03 3.85
C GLY A 42 -17.70 -0.89 2.87
N ALA A 43 -17.98 -0.50 1.62
CA ALA A 43 -16.95 -0.26 0.60
C ALA A 43 -16.04 0.92 0.98
N ALA A 44 -16.59 2.01 1.49
CA ALA A 44 -15.82 3.16 1.94
C ALA A 44 -14.92 2.83 3.13
N ALA A 45 -15.44 2.08 4.11
CA ALA A 45 -14.68 1.61 5.27
C ALA A 45 -13.53 0.69 4.83
N PHE A 46 -13.80 -0.27 3.94
CA PHE A 46 -12.78 -1.16 3.38
C PHE A 46 -11.67 -0.39 2.66
N CYS A 47 -12.03 0.55 1.78
CA CYS A 47 -11.05 1.38 1.08
C CYS A 47 -10.21 2.20 2.08
N TRP A 48 -10.85 2.75 3.11
CA TRP A 48 -10.16 3.52 4.14
C TRP A 48 -9.16 2.68 4.94
N THR A 49 -9.57 1.50 5.42
CA THR A 49 -8.72 0.62 6.24
C THR A 49 -7.54 0.06 5.46
N HIS A 50 -7.68 -0.15 4.16
CA HIS A 50 -6.59 -0.59 3.29
C HIS A 50 -5.84 0.57 2.61
N GLY A 51 -6.13 1.82 2.93
CA GLY A 51 -5.44 2.99 2.35
C GLY A 51 -5.69 3.19 0.85
N ILE A 52 -6.75 2.60 0.28
CA ILE A 52 -7.15 2.73 -1.12
C ILE A 52 -7.83 4.10 -1.31
N ARG A 53 -7.12 5.05 -1.92
CA ARG A 53 -7.61 6.42 -2.16
C ARG A 53 -7.87 6.73 -3.62
N SER A 54 -7.37 5.89 -4.52
CA SER A 54 -7.47 6.07 -5.97
C SER A 54 -7.75 4.74 -6.69
N THR A 55 -8.14 4.82 -7.96
CA THR A 55 -8.29 3.64 -8.83
C THR A 55 -6.97 2.90 -9.03
N ARG A 56 -5.84 3.63 -9.03
CA ARG A 56 -4.49 3.06 -9.07
C ARG A 56 -4.20 2.25 -7.81
N ASP A 57 -4.60 2.74 -6.63
CA ASP A 57 -4.42 1.97 -5.38
C ASP A 57 -5.26 0.70 -5.39
N LEU A 58 -6.48 0.75 -5.94
CA LEU A 58 -7.31 -0.45 -6.08
C LEU A 58 -6.66 -1.49 -7.01
N HIS A 59 -6.05 -1.04 -8.11
CA HIS A 59 -5.28 -1.92 -8.99
C HIS A 59 -4.08 -2.51 -8.25
N ASN A 60 -3.26 -1.68 -7.59
CA ASN A 60 -2.09 -2.14 -6.84
C ASN A 60 -2.48 -3.11 -5.71
N TYR A 61 -3.60 -2.86 -5.02
CA TYR A 61 -4.12 -3.73 -3.98
C TYR A 61 -4.50 -5.10 -4.55
N ARG A 62 -5.19 -5.13 -5.70
CA ARG A 62 -5.55 -6.38 -6.37
C ARG A 62 -4.32 -7.19 -6.78
N GLU A 63 -3.32 -6.55 -7.39
CA GLU A 63 -2.06 -7.20 -7.76
C GLU A 63 -1.32 -7.73 -6.52
N MET A 64 -1.27 -6.94 -5.44
CA MET A 64 -0.70 -7.36 -4.16
C MET A 64 -1.41 -8.61 -3.61
N THR A 65 -2.75 -8.64 -3.61
CA THR A 65 -3.51 -9.81 -3.12
C THR A 65 -3.36 -11.05 -4.02
N ALA A 66 -2.98 -10.88 -5.29
CA ALA A 66 -2.70 -12.00 -6.19
C ALA A 66 -1.27 -12.55 -6.01
N CYS A 67 -0.38 -11.82 -5.33
CA CYS A 67 1.00 -12.23 -5.08
C CYS A 67 1.07 -13.31 -4.00
N GLN A 68 1.37 -14.55 -4.40
CA GLN A 68 1.51 -15.70 -3.52
C GLN A 68 2.90 -15.78 -2.89
N HIS A 69 3.30 -14.76 -2.13
CA HIS A 69 4.57 -14.74 -1.42
C HIS A 69 4.34 -14.80 0.10
N PRO A 70 4.95 -15.73 0.86
CA PRO A 70 4.66 -15.91 2.29
C PRO A 70 4.85 -14.64 3.14
N VAL A 71 5.84 -13.81 2.79
CA VAL A 71 6.06 -12.51 3.45
C VAL A 71 4.96 -11.50 3.12
N VAL A 72 4.44 -11.49 1.89
CA VAL A 72 3.32 -10.63 1.46
C VAL A 72 2.05 -11.03 2.20
N GLU A 73 1.77 -12.33 2.30
CA GLU A 73 0.66 -12.86 3.10
C GLU A 73 0.79 -12.47 4.57
N SER A 74 1.99 -12.62 5.15
CA SER A 74 2.26 -12.24 6.54
C SER A 74 2.10 -10.74 6.80
N LEU A 75 2.47 -9.89 5.83
CA LEU A 75 2.26 -8.44 5.89
C LEU A 75 0.78 -8.08 5.74
N ALA A 76 0.06 -8.74 4.82
CA ALA A 76 -1.37 -8.51 4.59
C ALA A 76 -2.24 -8.94 5.79
N ASP A 77 -1.85 -10.03 6.46
CA ASP A 77 -2.48 -10.53 7.68
C ASP A 77 -2.13 -9.70 8.93
N GLY A 78 -1.20 -8.73 8.83
CA GLY A 78 -0.70 -7.96 9.97
C GLY A 78 0.17 -8.77 10.94
N LYS A 79 0.66 -9.95 10.53
CA LYS A 79 1.62 -10.76 11.30
C LYS A 79 2.99 -10.09 11.34
N VAL A 80 3.38 -9.40 10.27
CA VAL A 80 4.54 -8.49 10.24
C VAL A 80 4.03 -7.06 10.32
N PHE A 81 4.54 -6.30 11.27
CA PHE A 81 4.08 -4.93 11.54
C PHE A 81 5.25 -4.02 11.92
N ASP A 82 5.01 -2.71 11.87
CA ASP A 82 5.97 -1.68 12.22
C ASP A 82 6.45 -1.80 13.68
N GLY A 83 7.76 -1.71 13.90
CA GLY A 83 8.42 -1.87 15.18
C GLY A 83 8.68 -3.33 15.60
N MET A 84 8.25 -4.32 14.81
CA MET A 84 8.55 -5.73 15.05
C MET A 84 10.08 -5.97 15.12
N PRO A 85 10.59 -6.80 16.05
CA PRO A 85 12.00 -7.18 16.06
C PRO A 85 12.42 -7.89 14.76
N GLU A 86 13.57 -7.53 14.22
CA GLU A 86 14.15 -8.14 13.01
C GLU A 86 14.25 -9.67 13.13
N SER A 87 14.62 -10.19 14.30
CA SER A 87 14.71 -11.64 14.55
C SER A 87 13.40 -12.37 14.24
N ASN A 88 12.24 -11.73 14.52
CA ASN A 88 10.94 -12.32 14.25
C ASN A 88 10.64 -12.32 12.75
N LEU A 89 10.97 -11.24 12.03
CA LEU A 89 10.89 -11.19 10.57
C LEU A 89 11.73 -12.30 9.93
N LEU A 90 13.00 -12.43 10.34
CA LEU A 90 13.92 -13.42 9.79
C LEU A 90 13.54 -14.86 10.15
N SER A 91 12.76 -15.07 11.21
CA SER A 91 12.21 -16.38 11.55
C SER A 91 11.07 -16.83 10.62
N LEU A 92 10.39 -15.89 9.95
CA LEU A 92 9.30 -16.21 9.02
C LEU A 92 9.83 -16.70 7.67
N HIS A 93 10.87 -16.04 7.16
CA HIS A 93 11.47 -16.40 5.88
C HIS A 93 12.91 -15.90 5.79
N THR A 94 13.79 -16.68 5.16
CA THR A 94 15.16 -16.24 4.88
C THR A 94 15.17 -15.22 3.72
N PRO A 95 15.81 -14.05 3.87
CA PRO A 95 15.97 -13.10 2.77
C PRO A 95 16.88 -13.68 1.67
N LYS A 96 16.63 -13.28 0.43
CA LYS A 96 17.46 -13.63 -0.75
C LYS A 96 18.70 -12.75 -0.85
N TRP A 97 18.58 -11.51 -0.40
CA TRP A 97 19.67 -10.55 -0.33
C TRP A 97 19.45 -9.62 0.85
N THR A 98 20.52 -9.01 1.32
CA THR A 98 20.50 -8.07 2.44
C THR A 98 21.49 -6.97 2.17
N GLU A 99 21.07 -5.73 2.39
CA GLU A 99 21.92 -4.54 2.34
C GLU A 99 21.92 -3.90 3.72
N THR A 100 23.10 -3.58 4.25
CA THR A 100 23.26 -3.08 5.62
C THR A 100 24.09 -1.81 5.61
N TYR A 101 23.51 -0.77 6.20
CA TYR A 101 24.05 0.58 6.37
C TYR A 101 24.01 0.91 7.87
N GLY A 102 24.85 0.25 8.66
CA GLY A 102 24.93 0.49 10.10
C GLY A 102 23.67 0.07 10.83
N CYS A 103 22.98 1.03 11.45
CA CYS A 103 21.72 0.77 12.13
C CYS A 103 20.56 0.48 11.17
N TYR A 104 20.71 0.74 9.87
CA TYR A 104 19.68 0.50 8.85
C TYR A 104 20.00 -0.75 8.03
N SER A 105 19.04 -1.66 7.88
CA SER A 105 19.18 -2.84 7.01
C SER A 105 17.95 -3.01 6.15
N THR A 106 18.13 -3.34 4.86
CA THR A 106 17.08 -3.70 3.92
C THR A 106 17.18 -5.18 3.58
N PHE A 107 16.08 -5.92 3.79
CA PHE A 107 15.96 -7.34 3.48
C PHE A 107 15.08 -7.53 2.25
N GLY A 108 15.60 -8.17 1.21
CA GLY A 108 14.82 -8.54 0.03
C GLY A 108 14.48 -10.02 0.01
N PHE A 109 13.21 -10.36 -0.18
CA PHE A 109 12.71 -11.75 -0.16
C PHE A 109 12.49 -12.35 -1.54
N THR A 110 12.48 -11.52 -2.57
CA THR A 110 12.54 -11.95 -3.97
C THR A 110 13.95 -11.72 -4.52
N PRO A 111 14.35 -12.45 -5.58
CA PRO A 111 15.57 -12.12 -6.32
C PRO A 111 15.56 -10.67 -6.79
N GLN A 112 16.74 -10.04 -6.87
CA GLN A 112 16.84 -8.70 -7.47
C GLN A 112 16.32 -8.75 -8.91
N GLY A 113 15.29 -7.96 -9.22
CA GLY A 113 14.59 -8.03 -10.49
C GLY A 113 13.37 -7.12 -10.54
N TYR A 114 12.43 -7.43 -11.43
CA TYR A 114 11.21 -6.65 -11.62
C TYR A 114 10.28 -6.72 -10.41
N ASP A 115 10.13 -7.91 -9.81
CA ASP A 115 9.31 -8.13 -8.63
C ASP A 115 10.16 -7.99 -7.36
N TYR A 116 9.66 -7.21 -6.41
CA TYR A 116 10.34 -6.98 -5.15
C TYR A 116 9.39 -7.17 -3.97
N VAL A 117 9.91 -7.81 -2.93
CA VAL A 117 9.33 -7.79 -1.59
C VAL A 117 10.47 -7.39 -0.66
N THR A 118 10.38 -6.20 -0.09
CA THR A 118 11.43 -5.63 0.74
C THR A 118 10.87 -5.23 2.10
N VAL A 119 11.63 -5.53 3.15
CA VAL A 119 11.36 -5.06 4.51
C VAL A 119 12.63 -4.44 5.03
N SER A 120 12.54 -3.22 5.55
CA SER A 120 13.68 -2.51 6.09
C SER A 120 13.54 -2.36 7.60
N THR A 121 14.68 -2.27 8.26
CA THR A 121 14.80 -2.17 9.70
C THR A 121 15.71 -1.02 10.10
N VAL A 122 15.43 -0.42 11.26
CA VAL A 122 16.30 0.53 11.95
C VAL A 122 16.49 0.04 13.37
N ASN A 123 17.75 -0.05 13.82
CA ASN A 123 18.10 -0.58 15.14
C ASN A 123 17.47 -1.96 15.40
N ASN A 124 17.54 -2.85 14.41
CA ASN A 124 16.99 -4.21 14.44
C ASN A 124 15.47 -4.27 14.65
N ARG A 125 14.74 -3.21 14.26
CA ARG A 125 13.27 -3.16 14.28
C ARG A 125 12.75 -2.78 12.91
N VAL A 126 11.74 -3.51 12.45
CA VAL A 126 11.03 -3.26 11.20
C VAL A 126 10.47 -1.84 11.18
N CYS A 127 10.72 -1.09 10.12
CA CYS A 127 10.26 0.31 9.96
C CYS A 127 9.64 0.59 8.58
N SER A 128 9.92 -0.24 7.57
CA SER A 128 9.24 -0.12 6.28
C SER A 128 9.05 -1.48 5.64
N ALA A 129 7.95 -1.62 4.89
CA ALA A 129 7.69 -2.82 4.11
C ALA A 129 6.97 -2.46 2.82
N HIS A 130 7.52 -2.98 1.72
CA HIS A 130 7.03 -2.74 0.37
C HIS A 130 6.97 -4.05 -0.41
N ALA A 131 5.98 -4.15 -1.28
CA ALA A 131 5.91 -5.19 -2.30
C ALA A 131 5.52 -4.55 -3.62
N GLY A 132 6.00 -5.08 -4.74
CA GLY A 132 5.65 -4.54 -6.03
C GLY A 132 6.32 -5.24 -7.19
N SER A 133 6.04 -4.69 -8.36
CA SER A 133 6.69 -5.01 -9.61
C SER A 133 7.06 -3.72 -10.36
N CYS A 134 7.36 -3.84 -11.66
CA CYS A 134 7.46 -2.69 -12.56
C CYS A 134 6.11 -2.00 -12.85
N THR A 135 4.97 -2.68 -12.65
CA THR A 135 3.63 -2.15 -12.98
C THR A 135 2.82 -1.73 -11.76
N TRP A 136 3.11 -2.28 -10.59
CA TRP A 136 2.40 -1.97 -9.35
C TRP A 136 3.33 -1.83 -8.16
N ARG A 137 2.90 -1.09 -7.14
CA ARG A 137 3.62 -0.94 -5.86
C ARG A 137 2.61 -0.84 -4.74
N TRP A 138 2.84 -1.60 -3.69
CA TRP A 138 2.10 -1.56 -2.45
C TRP A 138 3.05 -1.24 -1.29
N THR A 139 2.63 -0.33 -0.42
CA THR A 139 3.36 0.04 0.79
C THR A 139 2.49 -0.29 1.98
N TYR A 140 2.96 -1.19 2.84
CA TYR A 140 2.24 -1.57 4.06
C TYR A 140 2.42 -0.50 5.13
N PHE A 141 3.68 -0.10 5.34
CA PHE A 141 4.07 0.99 6.23
C PHE A 141 5.43 1.55 5.79
N ALA A 142 5.69 2.80 6.13
CA ALA A 142 6.92 3.52 5.80
C ALA A 142 7.22 4.54 6.90
N SER A 143 7.66 4.06 8.05
CA SER A 143 7.98 4.84 9.25
C SER A 143 9.48 5.06 9.44
N THR A 144 10.30 4.74 8.44
CA THR A 144 11.74 5.03 8.44
C THR A 144 11.97 6.51 8.78
N PRO A 145 12.77 6.82 9.81
CA PRO A 145 13.15 8.20 10.13
C PRO A 145 13.76 8.89 8.92
N SER A 146 13.34 10.13 8.64
CA SER A 146 13.76 10.85 7.43
C SER A 146 15.26 11.11 7.40
N ASP A 147 15.88 11.38 8.55
CA ASP A 147 17.32 11.56 8.69
C ASP A 147 18.12 10.29 8.33
N VAL A 148 17.61 9.11 8.70
CA VAL A 148 18.19 7.83 8.28
C VAL A 148 18.06 7.65 6.78
N LEU A 149 16.88 7.91 6.21
CA LEU A 149 16.62 7.77 4.78
C LEU A 149 17.50 8.72 3.94
N ASP A 150 17.61 9.98 4.36
CA ASP A 150 18.46 10.99 3.72
C ASP A 150 19.95 10.57 3.74
N THR A 151 20.40 10.02 4.87
CA THR A 151 21.77 9.51 5.03
C THR A 151 22.05 8.31 4.12
N VAL A 152 21.11 7.35 4.04
CA VAL A 152 21.23 6.19 3.13
C VAL A 152 21.29 6.64 1.67
N HIS A 153 20.42 7.56 1.26
CA HIS A 153 20.46 8.12 -0.10
C HIS A 153 21.76 8.86 -0.40
N ALA A 154 22.33 9.59 0.57
CA ALA A 154 23.63 10.22 0.42
C ALA A 154 24.75 9.17 0.23
N ILE A 155 24.74 8.10 1.03
CA ILE A 155 25.70 6.98 0.91
C ILE A 155 25.61 6.31 -0.46
N GLU A 156 24.41 5.96 -0.92
CA GLU A 156 24.19 5.34 -2.24
C GLU A 156 24.68 6.26 -3.38
N SER A 157 24.35 7.55 -3.29
CA SER A 157 24.74 8.54 -4.29
C SER A 157 26.26 8.73 -4.33
N LEU A 158 26.92 8.86 -3.18
CA LEU A 158 28.38 8.99 -3.10
C LEU A 158 29.09 7.74 -3.60
N THR A 159 28.62 6.56 -3.19
CA THR A 159 29.18 5.27 -3.64
C THR A 159 29.11 5.16 -5.16
N LYS A 160 27.95 5.45 -5.75
CA LYS A 160 27.76 5.45 -7.20
C LYS A 160 28.68 6.44 -7.92
N VAL A 161 28.88 7.65 -7.40
CA VAL A 161 29.76 8.65 -8.02
C VAL A 161 31.22 8.21 -7.95
N ILE A 162 31.66 7.62 -6.84
CA ILE A 162 33.02 7.07 -6.68
C ILE A 162 33.26 5.94 -7.69
N GLU A 163 32.32 5.01 -7.82
CA GLU A 163 32.39 3.91 -8.79
C GLU A 163 32.46 4.41 -10.24
N GLN A 164 31.69 5.46 -10.57
CA GLN A 164 31.67 6.05 -11.92
C GLN A 164 32.89 6.94 -12.20
N THR A 165 33.50 7.51 -11.15
CA THR A 165 34.57 8.51 -11.29
C THR A 165 35.73 8.25 -10.31
N PRO A 166 36.54 7.18 -10.51
CA PRO A 166 37.56 6.77 -9.56
C PRO A 166 38.57 7.87 -9.18
N ASN A 167 38.85 8.82 -10.09
CA ASN A 167 39.75 9.96 -9.84
C ASN A 167 39.26 10.90 -8.72
N THR A 168 37.97 10.85 -8.37
CA THR A 168 37.37 11.66 -7.29
C THR A 168 37.33 10.94 -5.95
N GLU A 169 37.74 9.67 -5.88
CA GLU A 169 37.63 8.83 -4.70
C GLU A 169 38.29 9.45 -3.47
N ASN A 170 39.51 9.99 -3.59
CA ASN A 170 40.23 10.61 -2.48
C ASN A 170 39.50 11.82 -1.87
N VAL A 171 38.66 12.49 -2.66
CA VAL A 171 37.88 13.67 -2.23
C VAL A 171 36.55 13.24 -1.60
N LEU A 172 35.90 12.22 -2.16
CA LEU A 172 34.55 11.80 -1.74
C LEU A 172 34.55 10.76 -0.62
N ARG A 173 35.61 9.95 -0.51
CA ARG A 173 35.72 8.90 0.52
C ARG A 173 35.59 9.45 1.95
N PRO A 174 36.19 10.59 2.34
CA PRO A 174 35.96 11.18 3.67
C PRO A 174 34.50 11.56 3.94
N LEU A 175 33.78 12.06 2.93
CA LEU A 175 32.35 12.38 3.05
C LEU A 175 31.52 11.11 3.23
N LEU A 176 31.82 10.06 2.46
CA LEU A 176 31.16 8.76 2.58
C LEU A 176 31.34 8.18 3.99
N VAL A 177 32.56 8.24 4.55
CA VAL A 177 32.85 7.82 5.93
C VAL A 177 32.06 8.63 6.95
N ALA A 178 31.96 9.96 6.75
CA ALA A 178 31.18 10.82 7.64
C ALA A 178 29.68 10.48 7.61
N GLU A 179 29.11 10.14 6.45
CA GLU A 179 27.71 9.70 6.35
C GLU A 179 27.50 8.33 7.03
N TYR A 180 28.39 7.36 6.81
CA TYR A 180 28.33 6.06 7.52
C TYR A 180 28.39 6.22 9.04
N ALA A 181 29.18 7.17 9.55
CA ALA A 181 29.27 7.45 10.98
C ALA A 181 27.93 7.91 11.59
N LYS A 182 27.09 8.62 10.83
CA LYS A 182 25.74 9.02 11.29
C LYS A 182 24.82 7.82 11.52
N LEU A 183 25.03 6.72 10.80
CA LEU A 183 24.29 5.46 10.98
C LEU A 183 24.92 4.53 12.03
N GLY A 184 25.90 5.03 12.81
CA GLY A 184 26.57 4.27 13.86
C GLY A 184 27.63 3.30 13.34
N LEU A 185 28.02 3.37 12.06
CA LEU A 185 29.19 2.66 11.57
C LEU A 185 30.44 3.48 11.87
N HIS A 186 31.20 3.04 12.86
CA HIS A 186 32.58 3.50 12.97
C HIS A 186 33.39 2.85 11.84
N PRO A 187 34.17 3.62 11.07
CA PRO A 187 35.08 3.05 10.07
C PRO A 187 35.97 2.03 10.79
N GLN A 188 35.95 0.78 10.35
CA GLN A 188 36.91 -0.19 10.85
C GLN A 188 38.29 0.37 10.55
N ALA A 189 39.10 0.53 11.59
CA ALA A 189 40.48 0.99 11.45
C ALA A 189 41.13 0.14 10.35
N ASN A 190 41.67 0.80 9.32
CA ASN A 190 42.30 0.12 8.21
C ASN A 190 43.40 -0.77 8.81
N PRO A 191 43.38 -2.09 8.63
CA PRO A 191 44.36 -2.98 9.26
C PRO A 191 45.81 -2.69 8.83
N ASN A 192 46.00 -1.86 7.80
CA ASN A 192 47.30 -1.40 7.32
C ASN A 192 47.80 -0.10 7.99
N ASP A 193 47.03 0.55 8.87
CA ASP A 193 47.48 1.75 9.60
C ASP A 193 48.29 1.41 10.88
N GLY A 194 48.57 0.13 11.11
CA GLY A 194 49.42 -0.37 12.19
C GLY A 194 50.56 -1.24 11.68
N GLY A 195 51.60 -0.64 11.09
CA GLY A 195 52.83 -1.36 10.71
C GLY A 195 53.69 -0.63 9.69
#